data_AF-A0A662HMI3-F1
#
_entry.id   AF-A0A662HMI3-F1
#
_cell.length_a   1.000
_cell.length_b   1.000
_cell.length_c   1.000
_cell.angle_alpha   90.00
_cell.angle_beta   90.00
_cell.angle_gamma   90.00
#
_symmetry.space_group_name_H-M   'P 1'
#
loop_
_entity.id
_entity.type
_entity.pdbx_description
1 polymer ?
#
loop_
_entity_poly.entity_id
_entity_poly.type
_entity_poly.pdbx_seq_one_letter_code
_entity_poly.pdbx_strand_id
1 'polypeptide(L)'
;MPIYVVVGRGANAFTDRVSTIFFPSDFEDLLRLIEEKFGTSYPALLSLFRGQEVEPSKLLDEALDLLQLLKSRADELPRSYFFAVLPKDFEDVASLLGGGASGMVIPGEDRVYKLVGGFGRAELRDDKGNVEKLEEGAELTLGAVRVKVFTRPAYEAAAGPLKTLIVASLIAMKKGAALRVCGVAPDS
;
A
#
# COMPACT_ATOMS: atom_id res chain seq x y z
N MET A 1 -7.79 -3.90 3.70
CA MET A 1 -7.68 -5.26 3.14
C MET A 1 -6.42 -5.33 2.27
N PRO A 2 -5.67 -6.44 2.21
CA PRO A 2 -4.56 -6.59 1.26
C PRO A 2 -5.03 -6.36 -0.18
N ILE A 3 -4.15 -5.85 -1.03
CA ILE A 3 -4.42 -5.64 -2.45
C ILE A 3 -4.09 -6.92 -3.21
N TYR A 4 -5.03 -7.39 -4.01
CA TYR A 4 -4.85 -8.51 -4.94
C TYR A 4 -5.08 -8.03 -6.37
N VAL A 5 -4.27 -8.51 -7.30
CA VAL A 5 -4.54 -8.35 -8.74
C VAL A 5 -5.29 -9.56 -9.24
N VAL A 6 -6.29 -9.34 -10.09
CA VAL A 6 -7.08 -10.39 -10.73
C VAL A 6 -6.99 -10.21 -12.24
N VAL A 7 -6.58 -11.27 -12.93
CA VAL A 7 -6.49 -11.33 -14.39
C VAL A 7 -7.54 -12.31 -14.92
N GLY A 8 -8.48 -11.78 -15.71
CA GLY A 8 -9.61 -12.54 -16.23
C GLY A 8 -10.74 -12.75 -15.21
N ARG A 9 -11.67 -13.67 -15.51
CA ARG A 9 -12.88 -13.93 -14.71
C ARG A 9 -13.12 -15.43 -14.54
N GLY A 10 -13.89 -15.78 -13.50
CA GLY A 10 -14.30 -17.16 -13.21
C GLY A 10 -13.17 -18.03 -12.64
N ALA A 11 -13.35 -19.36 -12.70
CA ALA A 11 -12.44 -20.34 -12.09
C ALA A 11 -11.00 -20.32 -12.64
N ASN A 12 -10.79 -19.74 -13.83
CA ASN A 12 -9.49 -19.67 -14.50
C ASN A 12 -8.79 -18.31 -14.31
N ALA A 13 -9.34 -17.44 -13.45
CA ALA A 13 -8.72 -16.18 -13.11
C ALA A 13 -7.37 -16.41 -12.44
N PHE A 14 -6.34 -15.70 -12.90
CA PHE A 14 -5.09 -15.63 -12.15
C PHE A 14 -5.26 -14.57 -11.06
N THR A 15 -4.91 -14.91 -9.83
CA THR A 15 -4.98 -13.98 -8.70
C THR A 15 -3.68 -14.04 -7.94
N ASP A 16 -3.11 -12.86 -7.67
CA ASP A 16 -1.88 -12.75 -6.90
C ASP A 16 -1.90 -11.53 -5.99
N ARG A 17 -1.07 -11.56 -4.95
CA ARG A 17 -1.02 -10.60 -3.87
C ARG A 17 -0.08 -9.45 -4.24
N VAL A 18 -0.64 -8.26 -4.40
CA VAL A 18 0.11 -7.04 -4.74
C VAL A 18 0.72 -6.40 -3.50
N SER A 19 -0.06 -6.22 -2.43
CA SER A 19 0.41 -5.55 -1.20
C SER A 19 -0.33 -6.06 0.03
N THR A 20 0.39 -6.34 1.12
CA THR A 20 -0.18 -6.64 2.43
C THR A 20 -0.11 -5.49 3.42
N ILE A 21 0.81 -4.56 3.20
CA ILE A 21 1.08 -3.44 4.09
C ILE A 21 0.28 -2.22 3.66
N PHE A 22 0.36 -1.87 2.38
CA PHE A 22 -0.21 -0.66 1.81
C PHE A 22 -1.57 -0.91 1.16
N PHE A 23 -2.44 0.09 1.24
CA PHE A 23 -3.77 0.12 0.64
C PHE A 23 -3.75 0.87 -0.69
N PRO A 24 -4.80 0.74 -1.53
CA PRO A 24 -4.83 1.44 -2.82
C PRO A 24 -4.63 2.95 -2.69
N SER A 25 -5.20 3.57 -1.66
CA SER A 25 -5.02 5.00 -1.37
C SER A 25 -3.56 5.40 -1.17
N ASP A 26 -2.72 4.53 -0.60
CA ASP A 26 -1.29 4.84 -0.41
C ASP A 26 -0.56 4.88 -1.75
N PHE A 27 -0.95 4.02 -2.70
CA PHE A 27 -0.40 4.07 -4.05
C PHE A 27 -0.93 5.29 -4.80
N GLU A 28 -2.21 5.65 -4.65
CA GLU A 28 -2.72 6.90 -5.22
C GLU A 28 -1.94 8.12 -4.70
N ASP A 29 -1.66 8.17 -3.39
CA ASP A 29 -0.88 9.25 -2.78
C ASP A 29 0.55 9.29 -3.32
N LEU A 30 1.18 8.11 -3.52
CA LEU A 30 2.49 8.02 -4.18
C LEU A 30 2.45 8.57 -5.61
N LEU A 31 1.43 8.21 -6.40
CA LEU A 31 1.31 8.67 -7.79
C LEU A 31 1.12 10.19 -7.85
N ARG A 32 0.28 10.77 -6.98
CA ARG A 32 0.11 12.23 -6.87
C ARG A 32 1.41 12.92 -6.49
N LEU A 33 2.13 12.38 -5.51
CA LEU A 33 3.42 12.92 -5.09
C LEU A 33 4.44 12.92 -6.25
N ILE A 34 4.46 11.87 -7.05
CA ILE A 34 5.35 11.78 -8.21
C ILE A 34 4.97 12.78 -9.30
N GLU A 35 3.67 12.94 -9.55
CA GLU A 35 3.16 13.96 -10.47
C GLU A 35 3.54 15.37 -10.00
N GLU A 36 3.32 15.68 -8.73
CA GLU A 36 3.67 16.99 -8.13
C GLU A 36 5.17 17.27 -8.17
N LYS A 37 6.01 16.25 -7.90
CA LYS A 37 7.45 16.43 -7.76
C LYS A 37 8.21 16.36 -9.09
N PHE A 38 7.76 15.51 -10.01
CA PHE A 38 8.49 15.17 -11.24
C PHE A 38 7.70 15.43 -12.51
N GLY A 39 6.44 15.88 -12.42
CA GLY A 39 5.59 16.15 -13.59
C GLY A 39 5.24 14.91 -14.41
N THR A 40 5.40 13.72 -13.83
CA THR A 40 5.16 12.43 -14.51
C THR A 40 3.87 11.82 -13.98
N SER A 41 2.98 11.39 -14.87
CA SER A 41 1.67 10.82 -14.50
C SER A 41 1.53 9.38 -14.95
N TYR A 42 0.76 8.60 -14.18
CA TYR A 42 0.53 7.18 -14.40
C TYR A 42 -0.97 6.87 -14.35
N PRO A 43 -1.74 7.26 -15.39
CA PRO A 43 -3.19 7.17 -15.40
C PRO A 43 -3.72 5.73 -15.35
N ALA A 44 -3.06 4.75 -15.95
CA ALA A 44 -3.48 3.35 -15.87
C ALA A 44 -3.28 2.79 -14.46
N LEU A 45 -2.14 3.08 -13.81
CA LEU A 45 -1.91 2.69 -12.41
C LEU A 45 -2.93 3.36 -11.48
N LEU A 46 -3.22 4.65 -11.67
CA LEU A 46 -4.21 5.36 -10.88
C LEU A 46 -5.61 4.76 -11.04
N SER A 47 -6.02 4.48 -12.29
CA SER A 47 -7.31 3.86 -12.61
C SER A 47 -7.40 2.46 -12.00
N LEU A 48 -6.31 1.68 -12.07
CA LEU A 48 -6.22 0.36 -11.45
C LEU A 48 -6.46 0.47 -9.94
N PHE A 49 -5.72 1.31 -9.22
CA PHE A 49 -5.87 1.42 -7.76
C PHE A 49 -7.24 1.96 -7.32
N ARG A 50 -7.95 2.67 -8.19
CA ARG A 50 -9.37 3.03 -8.00
C ARG A 50 -10.35 1.89 -8.29
N GLY A 51 -9.86 0.69 -8.57
CA GLY A 51 -10.65 -0.52 -8.80
C GLY A 51 -11.15 -0.70 -10.23
N GLN A 52 -10.69 0.10 -11.18
CA GLN A 52 -11.11 0.01 -12.58
C GLN A 52 -10.38 -1.12 -13.32
N GLU A 53 -11.03 -1.66 -14.37
CA GLU A 53 -10.36 -2.55 -15.31
C GLU A 53 -9.42 -1.73 -16.22
N VAL A 54 -8.20 -2.22 -16.44
CA VAL A 54 -7.17 -1.51 -17.22
C VAL A 54 -6.59 -2.37 -18.33
N GLU A 55 -6.10 -1.69 -19.37
CA GLU A 55 -5.42 -2.31 -20.50
C GLU A 55 -4.03 -2.84 -20.07
N PRO A 56 -3.72 -4.14 -20.29
CA PRO A 56 -2.48 -4.74 -19.82
C PRO A 56 -1.19 -4.07 -20.32
N SER A 57 -1.16 -3.63 -21.58
CA SER A 57 0.00 -2.98 -22.21
C SER A 57 0.34 -1.67 -21.51
N LYS A 58 -0.66 -0.79 -21.32
CA LYS A 58 -0.50 0.49 -20.61
C LYS A 58 -0.05 0.29 -19.17
N LEU A 59 -0.64 -0.67 -18.47
CA LEU A 59 -0.25 -0.98 -17.10
C LEU A 59 1.20 -1.49 -17.03
N LEU A 60 1.63 -2.32 -17.98
CA LEU A 60 3.01 -2.81 -18.05
C LEU A 60 4.00 -1.66 -18.21
N ASP A 61 3.75 -0.77 -19.17
CA ASP A 61 4.63 0.37 -19.47
C ASP A 61 4.74 1.30 -18.26
N GLU A 62 3.60 1.68 -17.68
CA GLU A 62 3.57 2.56 -16.49
C GLU A 62 4.23 1.91 -15.27
N ALA A 63 4.01 0.61 -15.03
CA ALA A 63 4.62 -0.08 -13.88
C ALA A 63 6.15 -0.22 -14.02
N LEU A 64 6.64 -0.44 -15.25
CA LEU A 64 8.08 -0.47 -15.53
C LEU A 64 8.73 0.90 -15.36
N ASP A 65 8.11 1.93 -15.93
CA ASP A 65 8.60 3.30 -15.83
C ASP A 65 8.62 3.78 -14.38
N LEU A 66 7.52 3.60 -13.65
CA LEU A 66 7.45 3.94 -12.23
C LEU A 66 8.50 3.18 -11.40
N LEU A 67 8.71 1.88 -11.66
CA LEU A 67 9.73 1.10 -10.96
C LEU A 67 11.15 1.68 -11.19
N GLN A 68 11.45 2.15 -12.39
CA GLN A 68 12.72 2.78 -12.73
C GLN A 68 12.85 4.17 -12.13
N LEU A 69 11.79 4.98 -12.16
CA LEU A 69 11.75 6.30 -11.53
C LEU A 69 12.01 6.19 -10.03
N LEU A 70 11.28 5.31 -9.33
CA LEU A 70 11.45 5.10 -7.89
C LEU A 70 12.87 4.66 -7.54
N LYS A 71 13.49 3.82 -8.39
CA LYS A 71 14.87 3.36 -8.17
C LYS A 71 15.90 4.47 -8.41
N SER A 72 15.71 5.29 -9.44
CA SER A 72 16.66 6.34 -9.83
C SER A 72 16.55 7.61 -8.97
N ARG A 73 15.36 7.87 -8.41
CA ARG A 73 15.03 9.05 -7.60
C ARG A 73 14.78 8.70 -6.14
N ALA A 74 15.32 7.59 -5.65
CA ALA A 74 15.01 7.04 -4.33
C ALA A 74 15.27 8.05 -3.19
N ASP A 75 16.38 8.79 -3.26
CA ASP A 75 16.78 9.76 -2.23
C ASP A 75 15.94 11.05 -2.26
N GLU A 76 15.23 11.30 -3.36
CA GLU A 76 14.36 12.45 -3.53
C GLU A 76 12.95 12.14 -3.01
N LEU A 77 12.60 10.89 -2.75
CA LEU A 77 11.26 10.49 -2.33
C LEU A 77 11.16 10.37 -0.80
N PRO A 78 10.02 10.75 -0.19
CA PRO A 78 9.81 10.56 1.22
C PRO A 78 9.77 9.07 1.56
N ARG A 79 10.12 8.76 2.81
CA ARG A 79 10.01 7.40 3.32
C ARG A 79 8.54 6.98 3.43
N SER A 80 8.29 5.71 3.23
CA SER A 80 7.00 5.07 3.48
C SER A 80 6.91 4.61 4.93
N TYR A 81 5.82 4.94 5.61
CA TYR A 81 5.58 4.57 7.00
C TYR A 81 4.53 3.49 7.11
N PHE A 82 4.76 2.53 8.01
CA PHE A 82 3.81 1.48 8.35
C PHE A 82 3.97 1.04 9.81
N PHE A 83 2.96 0.35 10.32
CA PHE A 83 2.84 0.02 11.73
C PHE A 83 2.80 -1.50 11.92
N ALA A 84 3.53 -2.02 12.90
CA ALA A 84 3.37 -3.41 13.32
C ALA A 84 2.96 -3.48 14.79
N VAL A 85 1.99 -4.34 15.09
CA VAL A 85 1.63 -4.67 16.46
C VAL A 85 2.75 -5.49 17.05
N LEU A 86 3.35 -5.00 18.13
CA LEU A 86 4.36 -5.74 18.86
C LEU A 86 3.69 -6.92 19.57
N PRO A 87 4.18 -8.15 19.35
CA PRO A 87 3.66 -9.33 20.03
C PRO A 87 3.72 -9.15 21.54
N LYS A 88 2.74 -9.72 22.26
CA LYS A 88 2.87 -9.86 23.71
C LYS A 88 3.83 -11.02 24.01
N ASP A 89 3.67 -12.11 23.26
CA ASP A 89 4.38 -13.38 23.46
C ASP A 89 4.97 -13.93 22.14
N PHE A 90 5.86 -14.93 22.20
CA PHE A 90 6.56 -15.46 21.00
C PHE A 90 5.62 -16.10 19.95
N GLU A 91 4.41 -16.53 20.36
CA GLU A 91 3.38 -17.08 19.46
C GLU A 91 2.68 -15.97 18.64
N ASP A 92 2.67 -14.72 19.11
CA ASP A 92 2.07 -13.56 18.42
C ASP A 92 2.95 -13.02 17.27
N VAL A 93 4.15 -13.58 17.08
CA VAL A 93 5.17 -13.12 16.09
C VAL A 93 4.68 -13.20 14.63
N ALA A 94 3.57 -13.90 14.37
CA ALA A 94 2.92 -13.94 13.06
C ALA A 94 2.55 -12.53 12.52
N SER A 95 2.24 -11.56 13.38
CA SER A 95 1.93 -10.17 12.98
C SER A 95 3.15 -9.43 12.40
N LEU A 96 4.34 -9.70 12.95
CA LEU A 96 5.63 -9.18 12.46
C LEU A 96 6.01 -9.83 11.12
N LEU A 97 5.73 -11.13 10.96
CA LEU A 97 5.96 -11.87 9.71
C LEU A 97 5.03 -11.41 8.58
N GLY A 98 3.82 -10.94 8.90
CA GLY A 98 2.84 -10.37 7.95
C GLY A 98 3.21 -8.98 7.40
N GLY A 99 4.20 -8.30 8.01
CA GLY A 99 4.76 -7.04 7.53
C GLY A 99 4.10 -5.77 8.06
N GLY A 100 3.09 -5.86 8.93
CA GLY A 100 2.36 -4.70 9.44
C GLY A 100 1.34 -4.12 8.44
N ALA A 101 0.88 -2.90 8.70
CA ALA A 101 -0.09 -2.18 7.87
C ALA A 101 0.22 -0.68 7.85
N SER A 102 0.01 -0.01 6.72
CA SER A 102 0.09 1.45 6.60
C SER A 102 -1.06 2.17 7.31
N GLY A 103 -2.08 1.44 7.76
CA GLY A 103 -3.20 2.03 8.50
C GLY A 103 -3.88 0.99 9.39
N MET A 104 -4.32 1.42 10.57
CA MET A 104 -4.91 0.56 11.58
C MET A 104 -5.96 1.31 12.39
N VAL A 105 -7.07 0.66 12.69
CA VAL A 105 -8.08 1.15 13.63
C VAL A 105 -8.05 0.24 14.85
N ILE A 106 -7.75 0.80 16.02
CA ILE A 106 -7.64 0.06 17.27
C ILE A 106 -8.79 0.51 18.18
N PRO A 107 -9.78 -0.38 18.45
CA PRO A 107 -10.81 -0.09 19.43
C PRO A 107 -10.21 -0.14 20.83
N GLY A 108 -10.38 0.94 21.59
CA GLY A 108 -10.19 0.98 23.04
C GLY A 108 -11.54 0.97 23.76
N GLU A 109 -11.52 0.82 25.09
CA GLU A 109 -12.74 0.74 25.91
C GLU A 109 -13.62 1.99 25.78
N ASP A 110 -13.01 3.19 25.77
CA ASP A 110 -13.73 4.48 25.70
C ASP A 110 -13.34 5.36 24.50
N ARG A 111 -12.46 4.87 23.62
CA ARG A 111 -11.89 5.66 22.50
C ARG A 111 -11.47 4.78 21.33
N VAL A 112 -11.53 5.34 20.12
CA VAL A 112 -11.02 4.68 18.92
C VAL A 112 -9.75 5.40 18.46
N TYR A 113 -8.69 4.63 18.27
CA TYR A 113 -7.44 5.15 17.72
C TYR A 113 -7.31 4.77 16.25
N LYS A 114 -6.90 5.73 15.43
CA LYS A 114 -6.62 5.51 14.02
C LYS A 114 -5.18 5.88 13.71
N LEU A 115 -4.39 4.88 13.33
CA LEU A 115 -3.06 5.07 12.78
C LEU A 115 -3.17 5.25 11.27
N VAL A 116 -2.54 6.30 10.75
CA VAL A 116 -2.52 6.64 9.32
C VAL A 116 -1.07 6.84 8.88
N GLY A 117 -0.61 5.95 8.02
CA GLY A 117 0.73 5.88 7.45
C GLY A 117 0.68 6.04 5.94
N GLY A 118 1.72 5.58 5.25
CA GLY A 118 1.89 5.76 3.81
C GLY A 118 3.14 6.60 3.47
N PHE A 119 3.21 7.11 2.25
CA PHE A 119 4.39 7.83 1.76
C PHE A 119 4.46 9.25 2.36
N GLY A 120 5.48 9.50 3.18
CA GLY A 120 5.74 10.81 3.80
C GLY A 120 4.87 11.19 4.99
N ARG A 121 4.02 10.28 5.48
CA ARG A 121 3.14 10.56 6.63
C ARG A 121 3.09 9.41 7.62
N ALA A 122 3.05 9.75 8.90
CA ALA A 122 2.66 8.86 9.98
C ALA A 122 1.94 9.68 11.06
N GLU A 123 0.70 9.32 11.35
CA GLU A 123 -0.18 10.06 12.24
C GLU A 123 -0.98 9.12 13.13
N LEU A 124 -1.17 9.53 14.38
CA LEU A 124 -2.20 9.00 15.27
C LEU A 124 -3.35 10.00 15.31
N ARG A 125 -4.56 9.51 15.06
CA ARG A 125 -5.80 10.28 15.15
C ARG A 125 -6.72 9.67 16.19
N ASP A 126 -7.35 10.51 17.01
CA ASP A 126 -8.40 10.09 17.93
C ASP A 126 -9.81 10.43 17.42
N ASP A 127 -10.82 9.99 18.16
CA ASP A 127 -12.25 10.22 17.91
C ASP A 127 -12.66 11.69 18.04
N LYS A 128 -11.86 12.52 18.71
CA LYS A 128 -12.08 13.97 18.87
C LYS A 128 -11.43 14.78 17.74
N GLY A 129 -10.74 14.12 16.82
CA GLY A 129 -10.07 14.75 15.69
C GLY A 129 -8.70 15.32 16.02
N ASN A 130 -8.13 15.01 17.19
CA ASN A 130 -6.74 15.36 17.49
C ASN A 130 -5.81 14.55 16.58
N VAL A 131 -4.76 15.21 16.09
CA VAL A 131 -3.76 14.61 15.21
C VAL A 131 -2.39 14.77 15.83
N GLU A 132 -1.72 13.65 16.08
CA GLU A 132 -0.33 13.59 16.54
C GLU A 132 0.55 13.01 15.43
N LYS A 133 1.64 13.70 15.08
CA LYS A 133 2.62 13.21 14.12
C LYS A 133 3.56 12.21 14.79
N LEU A 134 3.83 11.12 14.11
CA LEU A 134 4.66 10.03 14.61
C LEU A 134 6.00 10.01 13.87
N GLU A 135 7.06 9.70 14.61
CA GLU A 135 8.41 9.57 14.06
C GLU A 135 8.80 8.10 13.82
N GLU A 136 9.81 7.89 12.98
CA GLU A 136 10.39 6.57 12.77
C GLU A 136 10.89 5.95 14.09
N GLY A 137 10.56 4.67 14.30
CA GLY A 137 10.99 3.94 15.48
C GLY A 137 10.16 4.22 16.73
N ALA A 138 9.20 5.15 16.68
CA ALA A 138 8.30 5.42 17.80
C ALA A 138 7.53 4.15 18.21
N GLU A 139 7.35 3.99 19.52
CA GLU A 139 6.55 2.91 20.10
C GLU A 139 5.38 3.50 20.86
N LEU A 140 4.17 3.04 20.53
CA LEU A 140 2.92 3.55 21.05
C LEU A 140 2.23 2.48 21.87
N THR A 141 1.63 2.88 22.99
CA THR A 141 0.73 2.03 23.77
C THR A 141 -0.70 2.53 23.61
N LEU A 142 -1.51 1.80 22.86
CA LEU A 142 -2.89 2.14 22.49
C LEU A 142 -3.82 1.14 23.18
N GLY A 143 -4.29 1.48 24.37
CA GLY A 143 -4.97 0.53 25.26
C GLY A 143 -4.06 -0.63 25.66
N ALA A 144 -4.48 -1.86 25.37
CA ALA A 144 -3.69 -3.07 25.64
C ALA A 144 -2.76 -3.47 24.47
N VAL A 145 -2.69 -2.67 23.40
CA VAL A 145 -1.92 -2.97 22.18
C VAL A 145 -0.67 -2.09 22.15
N ARG A 146 0.49 -2.71 21.89
CA ARG A 146 1.74 -1.99 21.62
C ARG A 146 1.97 -1.98 20.12
N VAL A 147 2.33 -0.82 19.57
CA VAL A 147 2.56 -0.65 18.15
C VAL A 147 3.90 0.02 17.93
N LYS A 148 4.65 -0.42 16.92
CA LYS A 148 5.91 0.20 16.51
C LYS A 148 5.78 0.79 15.11
N VAL A 149 6.33 1.99 14.94
CA VAL A 149 6.38 2.72 13.67
C VAL A 149 7.65 2.32 12.92
N PHE A 150 7.47 1.81 11.71
CA PHE A 150 8.56 1.43 10.82
C PHE A 150 8.54 2.28 9.56
N THR A 151 9.71 2.42 8.95
CA THR A 151 9.84 3.08 7.66
C THR A 151 10.66 2.27 6.68
N ARG A 152 10.39 2.47 5.38
CA ARG A 152 11.22 1.98 4.27
C ARG A 152 11.31 3.03 3.16
N PRO A 153 12.39 3.04 2.37
CA PRO A 153 12.45 3.83 1.14
C PRO A 153 11.23 3.56 0.24
N ALA A 154 10.75 4.57 -0.48
CA ALA A 154 9.57 4.45 -1.35
C ALA A 154 9.74 3.33 -2.40
N TYR A 155 10.95 3.19 -2.96
CA TYR A 155 11.30 2.09 -3.85
C TYR A 155 11.06 0.72 -3.21
N GLU A 156 11.55 0.48 -2.00
CA GLU A 156 11.40 -0.81 -1.34
C GLU A 156 9.94 -1.16 -1.04
N ALA A 157 9.13 -0.16 -0.70
CA ALA A 157 7.71 -0.33 -0.45
C ALA A 157 6.92 -0.69 -1.73
N ALA A 158 7.25 -0.05 -2.86
CA ALA A 158 6.50 -0.22 -4.11
C ALA A 158 7.07 -1.28 -5.05
N ALA A 159 8.35 -1.67 -4.92
CA ALA A 159 9.00 -2.56 -5.89
C ALA A 159 8.34 -3.94 -5.97
N GLY A 160 7.97 -4.55 -4.83
CA GLY A 160 7.23 -5.81 -4.79
C GLY A 160 5.87 -5.72 -5.50
N PRO A 161 5.00 -4.76 -5.09
CA PRO A 161 3.75 -4.45 -5.77
C PRO A 161 3.90 -4.25 -7.29
N LEU A 162 4.85 -3.41 -7.73
CA LEU A 162 5.05 -3.10 -9.14
C LEU A 162 5.52 -4.32 -9.94
N LYS A 163 6.44 -5.14 -9.40
CA LYS A 163 6.85 -6.40 -10.05
C LYS A 163 5.68 -7.37 -10.21
N THR A 164 4.80 -7.43 -9.21
CA THR A 164 3.59 -8.27 -9.28
C THR A 164 2.65 -7.78 -10.37
N LEU A 165 2.45 -6.47 -10.48
CA LEU A 165 1.64 -5.87 -11.54
C LEU A 165 2.25 -6.09 -12.93
N ILE A 166 3.58 -5.97 -13.07
CA ILE A 166 4.30 -6.28 -14.32
C ILE A 166 4.04 -7.73 -14.75
N VAL A 167 4.20 -8.70 -13.84
CA VAL A 167 3.95 -10.12 -14.13
C VAL A 167 2.47 -10.35 -14.48
N ALA A 168 1.55 -9.75 -13.74
CA ALA A 168 0.12 -9.86 -14.02
C ALA A 168 -0.22 -9.30 -15.41
N SER A 169 0.34 -8.15 -15.79
CA SER A 169 0.16 -7.55 -17.12
C SER A 169 0.63 -8.49 -18.23
N LEU A 170 1.82 -9.10 -18.08
CA LEU A 170 2.33 -10.06 -19.06
C LEU A 170 1.41 -11.30 -19.20
N ILE A 171 0.89 -11.82 -18.09
CA ILE A 171 -0.08 -12.92 -18.10
C ILE A 171 -1.37 -12.49 -18.78
N ALA A 172 -1.87 -11.28 -18.49
CA ALA A 172 -3.09 -10.72 -19.06
C ALA A 172 -2.97 -10.52 -20.57
N MET A 173 -1.84 -9.99 -21.05
CA MET A 173 -1.53 -9.88 -22.48
C MET A 173 -1.54 -11.25 -23.17
N LYS A 174 -0.87 -12.25 -22.58
CA LYS A 174 -0.86 -13.62 -23.11
C LYS A 174 -2.26 -14.24 -23.20
N LYS A 175 -3.14 -13.89 -22.26
CA LYS A 175 -4.53 -14.40 -22.19
C LYS A 175 -5.53 -13.56 -22.99
N GLY A 176 -5.16 -12.38 -23.49
CA GLY A 176 -6.11 -11.42 -24.05
C GLY A 176 -7.16 -10.95 -23.04
N ALA A 177 -6.79 -10.83 -21.77
CA ALA A 177 -7.70 -10.50 -20.66
C ALA A 177 -7.39 -9.13 -20.04
N ALA A 178 -8.39 -8.49 -19.44
CA ALA A 178 -8.21 -7.29 -18.63
C ALA A 178 -7.71 -7.61 -17.21
N LEU A 179 -7.17 -6.59 -16.53
CA LEU A 179 -6.77 -6.65 -15.12
C LEU A 179 -7.62 -5.71 -14.27
N ARG A 180 -7.81 -6.09 -13.01
CA ARG A 180 -8.31 -5.21 -11.95
C ARG A 180 -7.62 -5.54 -10.63
N VAL A 181 -7.65 -4.63 -9.67
CA VAL A 181 -7.30 -4.96 -8.28
C VAL A 181 -8.55 -5.08 -7.40
N CYS A 182 -8.46 -5.95 -6.40
CA CYS A 182 -9.39 -6.06 -5.29
C CYS A 182 -8.67 -5.58 -4.03
N GLY A 183 -9.34 -4.81 -3.17
CA GLY A 183 -8.70 -4.14 -2.03
C GLY A 183 -9.30 -2.79 -1.67
N VAL A 184 -10.08 -2.20 -2.58
CA VAL A 184 -10.89 -1.00 -2.35
C VAL A 184 -12.07 -1.41 -1.47
N ALA A 185 -12.25 -0.77 -0.32
CA ALA A 185 -13.50 -0.89 0.42
C ALA A 185 -14.63 -0.39 -0.51
N PRO A 186 -15.77 -1.06 -0.62
CA PRO A 186 -16.91 -0.45 -1.29
C PRO A 186 -17.20 0.88 -0.57
N ASP A 187 -17.35 1.96 -1.33
CA ASP A 187 -17.81 3.25 -0.78
C ASP A 187 -19.10 2.97 0.00
N SER A 188 -18.98 3.03 1.33
CA SER A 188 -20.09 2.88 2.28
C SER A 188 -20.65 4.23 2.64
#